data_AF-A0A7C9RWJ7-F1
#
_entry.id   AF-A0A7C9RWJ7-F1
#
_cell.length_a   1.000
_cell.length_b   1.000
_cell.length_c   1.000
_cell.angle_alpha   90.00
_cell.angle_beta   90.00
_cell.angle_gamma   90.00
#
_symmetry.space_group_name_H-M   'P 1'
#
loop_
_entity.id
_entity.type
_entity.pdbx_description
1 polymer ?
#
loop_
_entity_poly.entity_id
_entity_poly.type
_entity_poly.pdbx_seq_one_letter_code
_entity_poly.pdbx_strand_id
1 'polypeptide(L)'
;MTTWVADRADHTAWYAEHSLRRYVEAVALAVGQPADGVASELADTATGYIALTARSPAFPDRDLMLTWSGNSGWALATEPASPAQQPRVLARLTAEVRPSPSQVARFVTRTLTAERHGNVPRPERGERP
;
A
#
# COMPACT_ATOMS: atom_id res chain seq x y z
N MET A 1 12.01 38.38 -17.70
CA MET A 1 10.69 38.15 -17.05
C MET A 1 10.08 36.88 -17.64
N THR A 2 10.53 35.70 -17.18
CA THR A 2 9.93 34.39 -17.54
C THR A 2 10.25 33.37 -16.43
N THR A 3 9.52 33.43 -15.31
CA THR A 3 9.64 32.45 -14.20
C THR A 3 8.28 32.27 -13.56
N TRP A 4 7.35 31.54 -14.21
CA TRP A 4 6.00 31.27 -13.66
C TRP A 4 5.35 29.94 -14.12
N VAL A 5 6.06 29.07 -14.86
CA VAL A 5 5.52 27.76 -15.29
C VAL A 5 6.21 26.59 -14.56
N ALA A 6 7.53 26.63 -14.38
CA ALA A 6 8.26 25.64 -13.58
C ALA A 6 7.87 25.71 -12.09
N ASP A 7 7.90 26.91 -11.51
CA ASP A 7 7.56 27.17 -10.10
C ASP A 7 6.22 26.53 -9.66
N ARG A 8 5.16 26.68 -10.46
CA ARG A 8 3.83 26.12 -10.14
C ARG A 8 3.76 24.60 -10.30
N ALA A 9 4.50 24.03 -11.25
CA ALA A 9 4.57 22.57 -11.43
C ALA A 9 5.35 21.91 -10.28
N ASP A 10 6.48 22.52 -9.89
CA ASP A 10 7.30 22.10 -8.75
C ASP A 10 6.52 22.17 -7.43
N HIS A 11 5.76 23.26 -7.20
CA HIS A 11 4.89 23.37 -6.03
C HIS A 11 3.79 22.30 -6.02
N THR A 12 3.15 22.04 -7.15
CA THR A 12 2.07 21.05 -7.22
C THR A 12 2.58 19.62 -6.97
N ALA A 13 3.75 19.29 -7.52
CA ALA A 13 4.42 18.02 -7.27
C ALA A 13 4.83 17.87 -5.81
N TRP A 14 5.42 18.92 -5.22
CA TRP A 14 5.80 18.95 -3.80
C TRP A 14 4.60 18.79 -2.87
N TYR A 15 3.48 19.50 -3.13
CA TYR A 15 2.25 19.36 -2.35
C TYR A 15 1.66 17.95 -2.49
N ALA A 16 1.71 17.36 -3.68
CA ALA A 16 1.23 16.01 -3.92
C ALA A 16 2.07 14.96 -3.18
N GLU A 17 3.40 15.08 -3.23
CA GLU A 17 4.33 14.20 -2.54
C GLU A 17 4.15 14.32 -1.02
N HIS A 18 4.09 15.55 -0.50
CA HIS A 18 3.91 15.81 0.92
C HIS A 18 2.58 15.28 1.43
N SER A 19 1.50 15.49 0.68
CA SER A 19 0.16 15.00 1.05
C SER A 19 0.09 13.48 1.03
N LEU A 20 0.71 12.83 0.04
CA LEU A 20 0.79 11.37 -0.02
C LEU A 20 1.59 10.83 1.17
N ARG A 21 2.76 11.39 1.44
CA ARG A 21 3.62 10.98 2.56
C ARG A 21 2.87 11.05 3.88
N ARG A 22 2.21 12.18 4.17
CA ARG A 22 1.39 12.37 5.38
C ARG A 22 0.26 11.35 5.50
N TYR A 23 -0.39 11.04 4.38
CA TYR A 23 -1.43 10.04 4.36
C TYR A 23 -0.89 8.63 4.63
N VAL A 24 0.22 8.24 3.99
CA VAL A 24 0.87 6.93 4.21
C VAL A 24 1.36 6.80 5.66
N GLU A 25 1.94 7.85 6.24
CA GLU A 25 2.32 7.91 7.66
C GLU A 25 1.09 7.70 8.57
N ALA A 26 -0.03 8.37 8.29
CA ALA A 26 -1.25 8.21 9.08
C ALA A 26 -1.83 6.78 8.97
N VAL A 27 -1.74 6.16 7.79
CA VAL A 27 -2.11 4.75 7.60
C VAL A 27 -1.18 3.82 8.39
N ALA A 28 0.13 4.04 8.34
CA ALA A 28 1.12 3.25 9.08
C ALA A 28 0.84 3.27 10.59
N LEU A 29 0.57 4.46 11.14
CA LEU A 29 0.16 4.62 12.54
C LEU A 29 -1.13 3.85 12.85
N ALA A 30 -2.14 3.94 11.96
CA ALA A 30 -3.41 3.25 12.16
C ALA A 30 -3.30 1.72 12.11
N VAL A 31 -2.36 1.16 11.33
CA VAL A 31 -2.09 -0.29 11.30
C VAL A 31 -1.13 -0.76 12.41
N GLY A 32 -0.66 0.17 13.26
CA GLY A 32 0.20 -0.13 14.40
C GLY A 32 1.67 -0.40 14.04
N GLN A 33 2.15 0.10 12.89
CA GLN A 33 3.57 0.02 12.53
C GLN A 33 4.32 1.27 12.99
N PRO A 34 5.55 1.12 13.50
CA PRO A 34 6.41 2.27 13.77
C PRO A 34 6.76 2.99 12.47
N ALA A 35 6.97 4.30 12.54
CA ALA A 35 7.27 5.13 11.37
C ALA A 35 8.56 4.72 10.63
N ASP A 36 9.48 4.03 11.32
CA ASP A 36 10.77 3.60 10.78
C ASP A 36 10.66 2.50 9.69
N GLY A 37 9.48 1.89 9.50
CA GLY A 37 9.20 0.87 8.48
C GLY A 37 8.37 1.35 7.28
N VAL A 38 8.27 2.67 7.09
CA VAL A 38 7.37 3.30 6.10
C VAL A 38 8.18 3.92 4.97
N ALA A 39 7.80 3.63 3.72
CA ALA A 39 8.36 4.27 2.54
C ALA A 39 7.24 4.78 1.63
N SER A 40 7.39 5.96 1.06
CA SER A 40 6.47 6.50 0.06
C SER A 40 7.29 7.08 -1.08
N GLU A 41 6.95 6.72 -2.31
CA GLU A 41 7.63 7.20 -3.52
C GLU A 41 6.60 7.84 -4.45
N LEU A 42 6.88 9.08 -4.85
CA LEU A 42 6.16 9.77 -5.91
C LEU A 42 7.02 9.73 -7.18
N ALA A 43 6.84 8.68 -7.99
CA ALA A 43 7.39 8.57 -9.33
C ALA A 43 6.29 8.88 -10.38
N ASP A 44 6.38 8.36 -11.59
CA ASP A 44 5.33 8.50 -12.64
C ASP A 44 3.96 7.95 -12.19
N THR A 45 3.93 7.08 -11.18
CA THR A 45 2.73 6.74 -10.42
C THR A 45 2.96 7.00 -8.94
N ALA A 46 2.01 7.68 -8.31
CA ALA A 46 2.03 7.89 -6.87
C ALA A 46 1.86 6.54 -6.16
N THR A 47 2.86 6.12 -5.38
CA THR A 47 2.87 4.83 -4.68
C THR A 47 3.17 4.97 -3.20
N GLY A 48 2.53 4.12 -2.38
CA GLY A 48 2.78 4.04 -0.94
C GLY A 48 3.16 2.62 -0.55
N TYR A 49 4.11 2.46 0.36
CA TYR A 49 4.57 1.18 0.85
C TYR A 49 4.67 1.20 2.38
N ILE A 50 4.10 0.18 3.02
CA ILE A 50 4.22 -0.02 4.46
C ILE A 50 4.59 -1.48 4.71
N ALA A 51 5.78 -1.73 5.25
CA ALA A 51 6.14 -3.04 5.75
C ALA A 51 5.31 -3.35 7.01
N LEU A 52 4.77 -4.56 7.10
CA LEU A 52 3.98 -5.00 8.24
C LEU A 52 4.76 -6.08 8.99
N THR A 53 4.94 -5.90 10.30
CA THR A 53 5.51 -6.94 11.19
C THR A 53 4.60 -8.16 11.39
N ALA A 54 3.38 -8.15 10.83
CA ALA A 54 2.47 -9.27 10.87
C ALA A 54 2.86 -10.35 9.86
N ARG A 55 2.79 -11.63 10.28
CA ARG A 55 3.04 -12.79 9.41
C ARG A 55 1.74 -13.45 8.95
N SER A 56 1.73 -13.93 7.70
CA SER A 56 0.64 -14.78 7.20
C SER A 56 0.91 -16.25 7.55
N PRO A 57 -0.07 -16.98 8.13
CA PRO A 57 0.05 -18.43 8.32
C PRO A 57 0.23 -19.21 7.01
N ALA A 58 -0.30 -18.70 5.89
CA ALA A 58 -0.15 -19.31 4.57
C ALA A 58 1.25 -19.08 3.96
N PHE A 59 1.96 -18.05 4.44
CA PHE A 59 3.31 -17.68 4.00
C PHE A 59 4.20 -17.36 5.21
N PRO A 60 4.55 -18.34 6.05
CA PRO A 60 5.22 -18.09 7.33
C PRO A 60 6.63 -17.50 7.18
N ASP A 61 7.26 -17.73 6.03
CA ASP A 61 8.61 -17.25 5.68
C ASP A 61 8.60 -15.91 4.94
N ARG A 62 7.44 -15.24 4.85
CA ARG A 62 7.29 -13.96 4.14
C ARG A 62 6.65 -12.92 5.04
N ASP A 63 7.30 -11.76 5.09
CA ASP A 63 6.72 -10.57 5.67
C ASP A 63 5.58 -10.06 4.77
N LEU A 64 4.69 -9.29 5.37
CA LEU A 64 3.57 -8.69 4.67
C LEU A 64 3.85 -7.23 4.40
N MET A 65 3.30 -6.72 3.31
CA MET A 65 3.38 -5.32 2.95
C MET A 65 2.01 -4.80 2.52
N LEU A 66 1.77 -3.54 2.79
CA LEU A 66 0.65 -2.80 2.26
C LEU A 66 1.15 -1.89 1.14
N THR A 67 0.59 -2.05 -0.06
CA THR A 67 0.94 -1.24 -1.23
C THR A 67 -0.24 -0.40 -1.68
N TRP A 68 0.01 0.87 -2.03
CA TRP A 68 -0.98 1.79 -2.56
C TRP A 68 -0.60 2.25 -3.96
N SER A 69 -1.59 2.37 -4.84
CA SER A 69 -1.44 3.17 -6.06
C SER A 69 -2.65 4.06 -6.29
N GLY A 70 -2.44 5.20 -6.94
CA GLY A 70 -3.52 6.11 -7.31
C GLY A 70 -4.59 5.50 -8.23
N ASN A 71 -4.28 4.39 -8.92
CA ASN A 71 -5.19 3.75 -9.87
C ASN A 71 -5.98 2.58 -9.24
N SER A 72 -5.40 1.90 -8.26
CA SER A 72 -5.94 0.63 -7.73
C SER A 72 -6.20 0.62 -6.23
N GLY A 73 -5.89 1.71 -5.52
CA GLY A 73 -6.09 1.81 -4.08
C GLY A 73 -5.09 0.95 -3.30
N TRP A 74 -5.51 0.44 -2.14
CA TRP A 74 -4.67 -0.36 -1.25
C TRP A 74 -4.75 -1.86 -1.56
N ALA A 75 -3.62 -2.54 -1.51
CA ALA A 75 -3.50 -3.99 -1.53
C ALA A 75 -2.65 -4.50 -0.36
N LEU A 76 -3.09 -5.59 0.26
CA LEU A 76 -2.27 -6.35 1.21
C LEU A 76 -1.60 -7.50 0.45
N ALA A 77 -0.28 -7.59 0.52
CA ALA A 77 0.50 -8.57 -0.22
C ALA A 77 1.65 -9.12 0.61
N THR A 78 2.26 -10.21 0.14
CA THR A 78 3.56 -10.67 0.66
C THR A 78 4.69 -9.82 0.11
N GLU A 79 5.71 -9.55 0.92
CA GLU A 79 6.96 -8.99 0.43
C GLU A 79 7.63 -9.99 -0.54
N PRO A 80 8.14 -9.53 -1.70
CA PRO A 80 8.91 -10.37 -2.60
C PRO A 80 10.17 -10.92 -1.95
N ALA A 81 10.51 -12.19 -2.24
CA ALA A 81 11.79 -12.78 -1.86
C ALA A 81 12.99 -12.14 -2.57
N SER A 82 12.73 -11.57 -3.74
CA SER A 82 13.75 -11.06 -4.65
C SER A 82 13.11 -10.04 -5.60
N PRO A 83 13.90 -9.14 -6.21
CA PRO A 83 13.38 -8.11 -7.11
C PRO A 83 12.61 -8.64 -8.33
N ALA A 84 12.93 -9.86 -8.78
CA ALA A 84 12.29 -10.48 -9.93
C ALA A 84 10.98 -11.22 -9.56
N GLN A 85 10.70 -11.42 -8.27
CA GLN A 85 9.50 -12.10 -7.83
C GLN A 85 8.34 -11.11 -7.71
N GLN A 86 7.19 -11.47 -8.27
CA GLN A 86 5.98 -10.68 -8.07
C GLN A 86 5.41 -10.89 -6.66
N PRO A 87 4.98 -9.82 -5.98
CA PRO A 87 4.19 -9.91 -4.76
C PRO A 87 2.95 -10.79 -4.93
N ARG A 88 2.63 -11.61 -3.91
CA ARG A 88 1.33 -12.29 -3.86
C ARG A 88 0.33 -11.41 -3.15
N VAL A 89 -0.68 -10.93 -3.87
CA VAL A 89 -1.77 -10.14 -3.30
C VAL A 89 -2.73 -11.07 -2.55
N LEU A 90 -2.97 -10.78 -1.27
CA LEU A 90 -3.91 -11.49 -0.41
C LEU A 90 -5.31 -10.88 -0.51
N ALA A 91 -5.40 -9.54 -0.54
CA ALA A 91 -6.67 -8.83 -0.71
C ALA A 91 -6.45 -7.41 -1.26
N ARG A 92 -7.52 -6.81 -1.80
CA ARG A 92 -7.54 -5.41 -2.24
C ARG A 92 -8.69 -4.64 -1.61
N LEU A 93 -8.46 -3.35 -1.33
CA LEU A 93 -9.46 -2.38 -0.91
C LEU A 93 -9.66 -1.37 -2.06
N THR A 94 -10.68 -1.62 -2.89
CA THR A 94 -10.90 -0.90 -4.17
C THR A 94 -12.10 0.04 -4.16
N ALA A 95 -12.87 0.08 -3.07
CA ALA A 95 -14.09 0.91 -2.99
C ALA A 95 -13.78 2.42 -3.04
N GLU A 96 -12.60 2.83 -2.61
CA GLU A 96 -12.13 4.20 -2.60
C GLU A 96 -10.63 4.22 -2.87
N VAL A 97 -10.15 5.20 -3.64
CA VAL A 97 -8.71 5.32 -3.93
C VAL A 97 -7.95 5.77 -2.69
N ARG A 98 -8.48 6.70 -1.89
CA ARG A 98 -7.87 7.19 -0.64
C ARG A 98 -8.82 7.04 0.55
N PRO A 99 -9.08 5.80 1.01
CA PRO A 99 -9.92 5.55 2.17
C PRO A 99 -9.30 6.15 3.44
N SER A 100 -10.10 6.38 4.48
CA SER A 100 -9.55 6.84 5.76
C SER A 100 -8.55 5.81 6.34
N PRO A 101 -7.54 6.25 7.11
CA PRO A 101 -6.60 5.34 7.76
C PRO A 101 -7.26 4.22 8.58
N SER A 102 -8.38 4.52 9.24
CA SER A 102 -9.15 3.54 10.02
C SER A 102 -9.83 2.47 9.15
N GLN A 103 -10.28 2.83 7.95
CA GLN A 103 -10.81 1.85 6.98
C GLN A 103 -9.71 0.90 6.51
N VAL A 104 -8.50 1.41 6.27
CA VAL A 104 -7.33 0.61 5.90
C VAL A 104 -6.94 -0.35 7.03
N ALA A 105 -6.86 0.15 8.27
CA ALA A 105 -6.57 -0.68 9.43
C ALA A 105 -7.58 -1.82 9.61
N ARG A 106 -8.88 -1.52 9.52
CA ARG A 106 -9.95 -2.53 9.58
C ARG A 106 -9.83 -3.56 8.46
N PHE A 107 -9.48 -3.12 7.25
CA PHE A 107 -9.24 -4.02 6.12
C PHE A 107 -8.08 -4.99 6.40
N VAL A 108 -6.95 -4.51 6.92
CA VAL A 108 -5.80 -5.36 7.29
C VAL A 108 -6.21 -6.37 8.36
N THR A 109 -6.83 -5.93 9.45
CA THR A 109 -7.27 -6.83 10.54
C THR A 109 -8.23 -7.90 10.04
N ARG A 110 -9.22 -7.54 9.21
CA ARG A 110 -10.19 -8.50 8.65
C ARG A 110 -9.51 -9.52 7.75
N THR A 111 -8.58 -9.09 6.90
CA THR A 111 -7.87 -9.99 5.99
C THR A 111 -7.01 -10.97 6.78
N LEU A 112 -6.22 -10.49 7.74
CA LEU A 112 -5.38 -11.35 8.59
C LEU A 112 -6.21 -12.33 9.44
N THR A 113 -7.39 -11.92 9.90
CA THR A 113 -8.30 -12.81 10.63
C THR A 113 -8.85 -13.90 9.72
N ALA A 114 -9.25 -13.56 8.49
CA ALA A 114 -9.73 -14.53 7.50
C ALA A 114 -8.64 -15.54 7.09
N GLU A 115 -7.40 -15.07 6.89
CA GLU A 115 -6.22 -15.93 6.61
C GLU A 115 -6.00 -16.97 7.71
N ARG A 116 -6.05 -16.55 8.98
CA ARG A 116 -5.90 -17.47 10.12
C ARG A 116 -7.01 -18.52 10.19
N HIS A 117 -8.19 -18.19 9.70
CA HIS A 117 -9.34 -19.09 9.67
C HIS A 117 -9.39 -19.93 8.38
N GLY A 118 -8.39 -19.81 7.49
CA GLY A 118 -8.35 -20.52 6.21
C GLY A 118 -9.38 -20.04 5.19
N ASN A 119 -10.01 -18.88 5.41
CA ASN A 119 -11.13 -18.36 4.61
C ASN A 119 -10.70 -17.24 3.65
N VAL A 120 -9.55 -17.41 3.02
CA VAL A 120 -9.06 -16.45 2.03
C VAL A 120 -9.82 -16.68 0.73
N PRO A 121 -10.53 -15.68 0.19
CA PRO A 121 -11.04 -15.77 -1.17
C PRO A 121 -9.86 -16.04 -2.09
N ARG A 122 -9.88 -17.17 -2.80
CA ARG A 122 -8.86 -17.51 -3.79
C ARG A 122 -8.72 -16.31 -4.75
N PRO A 123 -7.51 -15.78 -4.98
CA PRO A 123 -7.34 -14.69 -5.94
C PRO A 123 -7.85 -15.19 -7.29
N GLU A 124 -8.75 -14.40 -7.88
CA GLU A 124 -9.33 -14.67 -9.18
C GLU A 124 -8.17 -14.69 -10.19
N ARG A 125 -7.88 -15.88 -10.73
CA ARG A 125 -6.94 -16.03 -11.83
C ARG A 125 -7.55 -15.32 -13.04
N GLY A 126 -7.04 -14.14 -13.34
CA GLY A 126 -7.23 -13.46 -14.62
C GLY A 126 -6.06 -12.52 -14.82
N GLU A 127 -5.45 -12.37 -15.99
CA GLU A 127 -5.61 -13.01 -17.28
C GLU A 127 -4.30 -12.65 -18.01
N ARG A 128 -3.70 -13.59 -18.75
CA ARG A 128 -2.59 -13.26 -19.67
C ARG A 128 -3.18 -12.67 -20.95
N PRO A 129 -2.48 -11.71 -21.55
CA PRO A 129 -1.85 -11.99 -22.84
C PRO A 129 -0.35 -12.23 -22.71
#